data_AF-A0A7C0UNY1-F1
#
_entry.id   AF-A0A7C0UNY1-F1
#
_cell.length_a   1.000
_cell.length_b   1.000
_cell.length_c   1.000
_cell.angle_alpha   90.00
_cell.angle_beta   90.00
_cell.angle_gamma   90.00
#
_symmetry.space_group_name_H-M   'P 1'
#
loop_
_entity.id
_entity.type
_entity.pdbx_description
1 polymer ?
#
loop_
_entity_poly.entity_id
_entity_poly.type
_entity_poly.pdbx_seq_one_letter_code
_entity_poly.pdbx_strand_id
1 'polypeptide(L)'
;PLEFETVILVNEMTASSAEILATSLQDHNKALIVGTSTFGKGVFETTYTTENGFRVKFITGTMYSPKGRSWQNKGILPDFYVKQDNKILNMLMKMDIKDRLQRDTGLITAIKLLKLEGSEDHKK
;
A
#
# COMPACT_ATOMS: atom_id res chain seq x y z
N PRO A 1 -13.93 18.27 7.60
CA PRO A 1 -13.61 17.22 6.61
C PRO A 1 -12.26 16.59 6.98
N LEU A 2 -12.02 15.30 6.72
CA LEU A 2 -10.70 14.70 6.96
C LEU A 2 -9.80 15.03 5.76
N GLU A 3 -8.89 15.99 5.92
CA GLU A 3 -7.86 16.30 4.93
C GLU A 3 -6.81 15.18 4.91
N PHE A 4 -6.69 14.48 3.79
CA PHE A 4 -5.64 13.47 3.59
C PHE A 4 -4.54 14.04 2.70
N GLU A 5 -3.41 14.40 3.30
CA GLU A 5 -2.23 14.89 2.57
C GLU A 5 -1.47 13.77 1.84
N THR A 6 -1.85 12.51 2.07
CA THR A 6 -1.12 11.34 1.56
C THR A 6 -2.06 10.31 0.95
N VAL A 7 -1.69 9.81 -0.23
CA VAL A 7 -2.30 8.64 -0.86
C VAL A 7 -1.21 7.59 -1.11
N ILE A 8 -1.51 6.34 -0.79
CA ILE A 8 -0.58 5.21 -0.92
C ILE A 8 -1.09 4.29 -2.01
N LEU A 9 -0.27 4.07 -3.04
CA LEU A 9 -0.54 3.06 -4.06
C LEU A 9 -0.03 1.69 -3.60
N VAL A 10 -0.89 0.68 -3.67
CA VAL A 10 -0.56 -0.70 -3.29
C VAL A 10 -1.00 -1.70 -4.35
N ASN A 11 -0.42 -2.89 -4.31
CA ASN A 11 -0.80 -4.01 -5.17
C ASN A 11 -0.55 -5.35 -4.47
N GLU A 12 -0.79 -6.47 -5.17
CA GLU A 12 -0.60 -7.84 -4.67
C GLU A 12 0.86 -8.17 -4.30
N MET A 13 1.82 -7.38 -4.76
CA MET A 13 3.25 -7.52 -4.42
C MET A 13 3.65 -6.68 -3.20
N THR A 14 2.75 -5.83 -2.70
CA THR A 14 2.98 -5.04 -1.49
C THR A 14 2.95 -5.99 -0.28
N ALA A 15 4.04 -6.10 0.46
CA ALA A 15 4.19 -7.10 1.51
C ALA A 15 4.97 -6.57 2.72
N SER A 16 4.79 -7.22 3.88
CA SER A 16 5.66 -7.04 5.05
C SER A 16 5.66 -5.59 5.58
N SER A 17 6.81 -4.94 5.67
CA SER A 17 6.92 -3.58 6.22
C SER A 17 6.09 -2.55 5.45
N ALA A 18 5.87 -2.76 4.14
CA ALA A 18 5.00 -1.88 3.35
C ALA A 18 3.53 -2.00 3.79
N GLU A 19 3.10 -3.20 4.18
CA GLU A 19 1.74 -3.45 4.67
C GLU A 19 1.52 -2.79 6.03
N ILE A 20 2.42 -2.97 7.00
CA ILE A 20 2.25 -2.31 8.30
C ILE A 20 2.21 -0.79 8.18
N LEU A 21 3.04 -0.19 7.31
CA LEU A 21 3.01 1.24 7.05
C LEU A 21 1.65 1.66 6.50
N ALA A 22 1.19 0.98 5.44
CA ALA A 22 -0.07 1.31 4.78
C ALA A 22 -1.27 1.18 5.74
N THR A 23 -1.42 0.04 6.43
CA THR A 23 -2.55 -0.16 7.36
C THR A 23 -2.48 0.76 8.57
N SER A 24 -1.29 1.12 9.05
CA SER A 24 -1.15 2.04 10.19
C SER A 24 -1.62 3.44 9.82
N LEU A 25 -1.26 3.93 8.63
CA LEU A 25 -1.71 5.23 8.13
C LEU A 25 -3.21 5.22 7.80
N GLN A 26 -3.72 4.14 7.22
CA GLN A 26 -5.15 3.95 7.00
C GLN A 26 -5.93 3.95 8.33
N ASP A 27 -5.47 3.22 9.34
CA ASP A 27 -6.14 3.14 10.65
C ASP A 27 -6.24 4.51 11.34
N HIS A 28 -5.23 5.36 11.18
CA HIS A 28 -5.20 6.70 11.78
C HIS A 28 -5.89 7.77 10.92
N ASN A 29 -6.53 7.37 9.81
CA ASN A 29 -7.08 8.29 8.82
C ASN A 29 -6.03 9.33 8.39
N LYS A 30 -4.78 8.88 8.14
CA LYS A 30 -3.67 9.73 7.68
C LYS A 30 -3.31 9.54 6.23
N ALA A 31 -3.73 8.43 5.62
CA ALA A 31 -3.62 8.22 4.19
C ALA A 31 -4.80 7.40 3.66
N LEU A 32 -5.14 7.64 2.39
CA LEU A 32 -6.01 6.75 1.62
C LEU A 32 -5.17 5.72 0.87
N ILE A 33 -5.61 4.47 0.85
CA ILE A 33 -4.99 3.38 0.11
C ILE A 33 -5.72 3.16 -1.22
N VAL A 34 -4.98 3.14 -2.32
CA VAL A 34 -5.50 2.95 -3.68
C VAL A 34 -4.78 1.77 -4.34
N GLY A 35 -5.52 0.89 -5.01
CA GLY A 35 -4.94 -0.20 -5.80
C GLY A 35 -5.65 -1.53 -5.59
N THR A 36 -4.90 -2.62 -5.39
CA THR A 36 -5.47 -3.96 -5.14
C THR A 36 -5.13 -4.46 -3.74
N SER A 37 -5.73 -5.57 -3.31
CA SER A 37 -5.39 -6.19 -2.02
C SER A 37 -3.89 -6.53 -1.96
N THR A 38 -3.25 -6.25 -0.82
CA THR A 38 -1.83 -6.55 -0.61
C THR A 38 -1.57 -8.05 -0.41
N PHE A 39 -0.30 -8.45 -0.31
CA PHE A 39 0.11 -9.84 -0.25
C PHE A 39 -0.41 -10.61 0.98
N GLY A 40 -0.46 -9.97 2.15
CA GLY A 40 -0.92 -10.58 3.40
C GLY A 40 0.19 -11.17 4.25
N LYS A 41 1.37 -10.57 4.29
CA LYS A 41 2.46 -10.98 5.20
C LYS A 41 2.42 -10.13 6.48
N GLY A 42 1.60 -10.58 7.42
CA GLY A 42 1.46 -10.03 8.77
C GLY A 42 2.24 -10.81 9.82
N VAL A 43 3.45 -11.26 9.50
CA VAL A 43 4.33 -11.98 10.43
C VAL A 43 5.76 -11.46 10.40
N PHE A 44 6.43 -11.54 11.54
CA PHE A 44 7.88 -11.36 11.65
C PHE A 44 8.58 -12.70 11.55
N GLU A 45 9.73 -12.69 10.88
CA GLU A 45 10.59 -13.85 10.76
C GLU A 45 11.94 -13.55 11.40
N THR A 46 12.50 -14.53 12.09
CA THR A 46 13.85 -14.48 12.63
C THR A 46 14.70 -15.53 11.95
N THR A 47 15.96 -15.19 11.67
CA THR A 47 16.95 -16.12 11.13
C THR A 47 17.90 -16.53 12.23
N TYR A 48 17.97 -17.82 12.50
CA TYR A 48 18.95 -18.44 13.39
C TYR A 48 20.06 -19.09 12.56
N THR A 49 21.32 -18.89 12.97
CA THR A 49 22.47 -19.57 12.35
C THR A 49 22.89 -20.70 13.27
N THR A 50 22.94 -21.92 12.75
CA THR A 50 23.35 -23.13 13.49
C THR A 50 24.87 -23.19 13.64
N GLU A 51 25.36 -24.02 14.56
CA GLU A 51 26.80 -24.19 14.82
C GLU A 51 27.58 -24.68 13.58
N ASN A 52 26.93 -25.47 12.72
CA ASN A 52 27.49 -25.94 11.45
C ASN A 52 27.26 -24.97 10.27
N GLY A 53 26.85 -23.72 10.53
CA GLY A 53 26.79 -22.64 9.52
C GLY A 53 25.53 -22.59 8.66
N PHE A 54 24.56 -23.48 8.87
CA PHE A 54 23.27 -23.42 8.20
C PHE A 54 22.40 -22.31 8.79
N ARG A 55 21.42 -21.82 8.02
CA ARG A 55 20.47 -20.80 8.47
C ARG A 55 19.06 -21.36 8.44
N VAL A 56 18.36 -21.20 9.57
CA VAL A 56 16.95 -21.55 9.71
C VAL A 56 16.17 -20.25 9.87
N LYS A 57 15.18 -20.05 9.02
CA LYS A 57 14.29 -18.89 9.09
C LYS A 57 12.90 -19.37 9.48
N PHE A 58 12.35 -18.80 10.54
CA PHE A 58 11.04 -19.18 11.05
C PHE A 58 10.28 -17.97 11.58
N ILE A 59 8.96 -18.11 11.65
CA ILE A 59 8.06 -17.08 12.15
C ILE A 59 8.19 -17.00 13.67
N THR A 60 8.39 -15.79 14.19
CA THR A 60 8.56 -15.53 15.63
C THR A 60 7.47 -14.65 16.22
N GLY A 61 6.60 -14.08 15.38
CA GLY A 61 5.48 -13.28 15.84
C GLY A 61 4.52 -12.88 14.72
N THR A 62 3.34 -12.45 15.12
CA THR A 62 2.29 -11.92 14.26
C THR A 62 2.11 -10.43 14.47
N MET A 63 1.77 -9.72 13.41
CA MET A 63 1.52 -8.29 13.41
C MET A 63 0.02 -8.00 13.33
N TYR A 64 -0.39 -6.93 14.00
CA TYR A 64 -1.75 -6.41 13.97
C TYR A 64 -1.70 -4.91 13.71
N SER A 65 -2.74 -4.40 13.05
CA SER A 65 -2.86 -2.97 12.81
C SER A 65 -3.11 -2.25 14.14
N PRO A 66 -2.94 -0.91 14.22
CA PRO A 66 -3.28 -0.15 15.43
C PRO A 66 -4.70 -0.40 15.97
N LYS A 67 -5.67 -0.70 15.09
CA LYS A 67 -7.04 -1.09 15.45
C LYS A 67 -7.23 -2.60 15.73
N GLY A 68 -6.15 -3.36 15.86
CA GLY A 68 -6.18 -4.79 16.15
C GLY A 68 -6.56 -5.68 14.96
N ARG A 69 -6.52 -5.17 13.72
CA ARG A 69 -6.86 -5.97 12.52
C ARG A 69 -5.68 -6.83 12.10
N SER A 70 -5.93 -8.11 11.81
CA SER A 70 -4.92 -8.99 11.18
C SER A 70 -5.07 -8.96 9.66
N TRP A 71 -3.95 -8.82 8.95
CA TRP A 71 -3.86 -8.93 7.48
C TRP A 71 -3.16 -10.22 7.02
N GLN A 72 -2.74 -11.09 7.94
CA GLN A 72 -2.05 -12.33 7.59
C GLN A 72 -2.93 -13.21 6.69
N ASN A 73 -2.37 -13.67 5.57
CA ASN A 73 -3.05 -14.47 4.53
C ASN A 73 -4.27 -13.80 3.88
N LYS A 74 -4.52 -12.51 4.16
CA LYS A 74 -5.68 -11.76 3.64
C LYS A 74 -5.27 -10.54 2.83
N GLY A 75 -4.15 -9.91 3.21
CA GLY A 75 -3.78 -8.60 2.71
C GLY A 75 -4.59 -7.48 3.37
N ILE A 76 -4.20 -6.27 3.06
CA ILE A 76 -4.89 -5.02 3.40
C ILE A 76 -5.80 -4.70 2.22
N LEU A 77 -7.06 -4.41 2.52
CA LEU A 77 -8.02 -3.94 1.54
C LEU A 77 -7.77 -2.44 1.27
N PRO A 78 -7.67 -2.03 0.00
CA PRO A 78 -7.57 -0.62 -0.34
C PRO A 78 -8.89 0.09 -0.07
N ASP A 79 -8.83 1.39 0.25
CA ASP A 79 -10.01 2.24 0.37
C ASP A 79 -10.65 2.46 -1.01
N PHE A 80 -9.83 2.52 -2.06
CA PHE A 80 -10.26 2.59 -3.45
C PHE A 80 -9.63 1.48 -4.28
N TYR A 81 -10.46 0.53 -4.69
CA TYR A 81 -10.00 -0.59 -5.50
C TYR A 81 -9.78 -0.15 -6.96
N VAL A 82 -8.55 -0.29 -7.44
CA VAL A 82 -8.13 -0.02 -8.82
C VAL A 82 -7.27 -1.18 -9.30
N LYS A 83 -7.76 -1.93 -10.28
CA LYS A 83 -7.01 -3.01 -10.93
C LYS A 83 -6.47 -2.52 -12.26
N GLN A 84 -5.18 -2.75 -12.47
CA GLN A 84 -4.51 -2.48 -13.73
C GLN A 84 -3.77 -3.72 -14.20
N ASP A 85 -3.73 -3.94 -15.51
CA ASP A 85 -2.96 -5.06 -16.07
C ASP A 85 -1.47 -4.84 -15.85
N ASN A 86 -0.78 -5.86 -15.33
CA ASN A 86 0.64 -5.77 -14.97
C ASN A 86 1.54 -5.56 -16.20
N LYS A 87 1.18 -6.05 -17.39
CA LYS A 87 1.94 -5.79 -18.62
C LYS A 87 1.81 -4.32 -19.03
N ILE A 88 0.59 -3.78 -18.95
CA ILE A 88 0.34 -2.35 -19.20
C ILE A 88 1.11 -1.51 -18.18
N LEU A 89 1.01 -1.83 -16.89
CA LEU A 89 1.70 -1.09 -15.82
C LEU A 89 3.23 -1.11 -16.04
N ASN A 90 3.81 -2.24 -16.40
CA ASN A 90 5.25 -2.35 -16.72
C ASN A 90 5.67 -1.50 -17.92
N MET A 91 4.79 -1.32 -18.91
CA MET A 91 5.02 -0.39 -20.02
C MET A 91 4.93 1.06 -19.56
N LEU A 92 3.90 1.39 -18.78
CA LEU A 92 3.67 2.75 -18.26
C LEU A 92 4.78 3.21 -17.32
N MET A 93 5.30 2.33 -16.46
CA MET A 93 6.40 2.66 -15.54
C MET A 93 7.71 3.06 -16.25
N LYS A 94 7.86 2.72 -17.54
CA LYS A 94 9.01 3.14 -18.37
C LYS A 94 8.82 4.50 -19.05
N MET A 95 7.61 5.06 -18.98
CA MET A 95 7.28 6.36 -19.56
C MET A 95 7.61 7.50 -18.58
N ASP A 96 7.69 8.72 -19.10
CA ASP A 96 7.79 9.91 -18.27
C ASP A 96 6.56 10.06 -17.36
N ILE A 97 6.76 10.69 -16.19
CA ILE A 97 5.69 10.90 -15.23
C ILE A 97 4.51 11.66 -15.84
N LYS A 98 4.74 12.65 -16.73
CA LYS A 98 3.66 13.42 -17.37
C LYS A 98 2.75 12.57 -18.25
N ASP A 99 3.30 11.54 -18.88
CA ASP A 99 2.53 10.59 -19.69
C ASP A 99 1.78 9.60 -18.81
N ARG A 100 2.42 9.12 -17.73
CA ARG A 100 1.77 8.26 -16.74
C ARG A 100 0.58 8.95 -16.09
N LEU A 101 0.70 10.23 -15.77
CA LEU A 101 -0.38 11.05 -15.21
C LEU A 101 -1.65 11.11 -16.07
N GLN A 102 -1.58 10.66 -17.33
CA GLN A 102 -2.70 10.62 -18.27
C GLN A 102 -3.18 9.20 -18.58
N ARG A 103 -2.41 8.16 -18.22
CA ARG A 103 -2.66 6.77 -18.64
C ARG A 103 -2.66 5.74 -17.50
N ASP A 104 -1.98 6.02 -16.40
CA ASP A 104 -1.86 5.16 -15.22
C ASP A 104 -3.08 5.38 -14.33
N THR A 105 -4.05 4.45 -14.40
CA THR A 105 -5.33 4.58 -13.68
C THR A 105 -5.13 4.71 -12.17
N GLY A 106 -4.15 3.98 -11.61
CA GLY A 106 -3.81 4.08 -10.19
C GLY A 106 -3.34 5.49 -9.83
N LEU A 107 -2.36 6.00 -10.59
CA LEU A 107 -1.80 7.34 -10.38
C LEU A 107 -2.84 8.45 -10.60
N ILE A 108 -3.66 8.35 -11.65
CA ILE A 108 -4.74 9.29 -11.93
C ILE A 108 -5.74 9.33 -10.77
N THR A 109 -6.13 8.15 -10.26
CA THR A 109 -7.06 8.04 -9.13
C THR A 109 -6.47 8.69 -7.89
N ALA A 110 -5.22 8.37 -7.56
CA ALA A 110 -4.53 8.95 -6.40
C ALA A 110 -4.48 10.49 -6.47
N ILE A 111 -4.19 11.05 -7.64
CA ILE A 111 -4.11 12.50 -7.81
C ILE A 111 -5.47 13.17 -7.80
N LYS A 112 -6.50 12.51 -8.34
CA LYS A 112 -7.87 12.99 -8.19
C LYS A 112 -8.27 13.04 -6.72
N LEU A 113 -7.96 12.01 -5.94
CA LEU A 113 -8.25 11.99 -4.51
C LEU A 113 -7.50 13.10 -3.76
N LEU A 114 -6.24 13.37 -4.11
CA LEU A 114 -5.48 14.50 -3.56
C LEU A 114 -6.05 15.87 -3.97
N LYS A 115 -6.58 16.01 -5.21
CA LYS A 115 -7.04 17.30 -5.76
C LYS A 115 -8.51 17.64 -5.49
N LEU A 116 -9.38 16.65 -5.42
CA LEU A 116 -10.83 16.84 -5.24
C LEU A 116 -11.16 17.56 -3.93
N GLU A 117 -10.30 17.45 -2.93
CA GLU A 117 -10.48 18.10 -1.63
C GLU A 117 -9.78 19.47 -1.56
N GLY A 118 -8.77 19.72 -2.40
CA GLY A 118 -8.07 21.03 -2.46
C GLY A 118 -8.85 22.15 -3.17
N SER A 119 -10.02 21.86 -3.75
CA SER A 119 -10.83 22.83 -4.50
C SER A 119 -11.99 23.44 -3.71
N GLU A 120 -12.29 22.98 -2.49
CA GLU A 120 -13.38 23.55 -1.69
C GLU A 120 -12.95 24.71 -0.76
N ASP A 121 -11.65 24.92 -0.49
CA ASP A 121 -11.19 25.88 0.55
C ASP A 121 -10.40 27.12 0.05
N HIS A 122 -10.69 27.61 -1.16
CA HIS A 122 -10.28 28.95 -1.61
C HIS A 122 -11.44 29.91 -1.89
N LYS A 123 -12.63 29.61 -1.36
CA LYS A 123 -13.76 30.55 -1.31
C LYS A 123 -14.29 30.66 0.12
N LYS A 124 -13.52 31.26 1.01
CA LYS A 124 -14.00 32.05 2.14
C LYS A 124 -12.90 32.93 2.70
#